data_AF-A0A1V9YCG9-F1
#
_entry.id   AF-A0A1V9YCG9-F1
#
_cell.length_a   1.000
_cell.length_b   1.000
_cell.length_c   1.000
_cell.angle_alpha   90.00
_cell.angle_beta   90.00
_cell.angle_gamma   90.00
#
_symmetry.space_group_name_H-M   'P 1'
#
loop_
_entity.id
_entity.type
_entity.pdbx_description
1 polymer ?
#
loop_
_entity_poly.entity_id
_entity_poly.type
_entity_poly.pdbx_seq_one_letter_code
_entity_poly.pdbx_strand_id
1 'polypeptide(L)'
;MARNNGYIDLVSMDEYEKLHNVSLTCSSLAKECQTNTTACAAADECTAKVRVSMLKNVKVNPYDIREKCTASGVDCIDNIPTITQYLNMPGVQSKLGVNKTWEMVNLTVNQEFENDVMKNYVSFVPDVLAHDVRVMIYAGDADLMCNWI
;
A
#
# COMPACT_ATOMS: atom_id res chain seq x y z
N MET A 1 -11.73 -5.30 4.07
CA MET A 1 -12.25 -4.17 4.88
C MET A 1 -13.31 -3.27 4.22
N ALA A 2 -13.86 -3.60 3.03
CA ALA A 2 -14.75 -2.67 2.30
C ALA A 2 -16.08 -2.34 3.01
N ARG A 3 -16.58 -3.26 3.85
CA ARG A 3 -17.81 -3.15 4.63
C ARG A 3 -17.69 -3.86 5.97
N ASN A 4 -18.57 -3.54 6.92
CA ASN A 4 -18.61 -4.17 8.25
C ASN A 4 -17.25 -4.16 8.97
N ASN A 5 -16.46 -3.09 8.79
CA ASN A 5 -15.10 -2.98 9.31
C ASN A 5 -14.99 -2.34 10.71
N GLY A 6 -16.13 -2.05 11.35
CA GLY A 6 -16.16 -1.40 12.67
C GLY A 6 -16.07 0.14 12.63
N TYR A 7 -15.86 0.74 11.46
CA TYR A 7 -15.79 2.19 11.26
C TYR A 7 -16.93 2.67 10.36
N ILE A 8 -16.73 2.58 9.03
CA ILE A 8 -17.66 3.06 8.01
C ILE A 8 -17.71 2.08 6.85
N ASP A 9 -18.86 1.98 6.18
CA ASP A 9 -18.92 1.28 4.91
C ASP A 9 -18.29 2.15 3.81
N LEU A 10 -17.25 1.62 3.16
CA LEU A 10 -16.53 2.34 2.10
C LEU A 10 -17.30 2.32 0.77
N VAL A 11 -18.18 1.33 0.60
CA VAL A 11 -18.96 1.09 -0.62
C VAL A 11 -20.36 0.57 -0.28
N SER A 12 -21.32 0.78 -1.18
CA SER A 12 -22.65 0.16 -1.12
C SER A 12 -22.59 -1.36 -1.33
N MET A 13 -23.71 -2.10 -1.15
CA MET A 13 -23.70 -3.57 -1.31
C MET A 13 -23.48 -3.92 -2.78
N ASP A 14 -24.18 -3.22 -3.68
CA ASP A 14 -24.04 -3.41 -5.12
C ASP A 14 -22.62 -3.12 -5.62
N GLU A 15 -21.96 -2.09 -5.07
CA GLU A 15 -20.56 -1.81 -5.38
C GLU A 15 -19.62 -2.86 -4.79
N TYR A 16 -19.89 -3.33 -3.56
CA TYR A 16 -19.13 -4.41 -2.94
C TYR A 16 -19.16 -5.67 -3.79
N GLU A 17 -20.33 -6.12 -4.26
CA GLU A 17 -20.46 -7.32 -5.10
C GLU A 17 -19.67 -7.19 -6.40
N LYS A 18 -19.74 -6.02 -7.04
CA LYS A 18 -18.97 -5.73 -8.26
C LYS A 18 -17.47 -5.78 -8.01
N LEU A 19 -16.99 -5.09 -6.98
CA LEU A 19 -15.57 -5.07 -6.62
C LEU A 19 -15.06 -6.42 -6.16
N HIS A 20 -15.89 -7.19 -5.45
CA HIS A 20 -15.57 -8.55 -5.06
C HIS A 20 -15.36 -9.43 -6.30
N ASN A 21 -16.25 -9.38 -7.27
CA ASN A 21 -16.08 -10.12 -8.53
C ASN A 21 -14.80 -9.71 -9.29
N VAL A 22 -14.50 -8.41 -9.34
CA VAL A 22 -13.23 -7.93 -9.93
C VAL A 22 -12.02 -8.45 -9.14
N SER A 23 -12.09 -8.49 -7.82
CA SER A 23 -11.00 -8.99 -6.97
C SER A 23 -10.67 -10.46 -7.22
N LEU A 24 -11.64 -11.27 -7.63
CA LEU A 24 -11.41 -12.67 -8.03
C LEU A 24 -10.59 -12.77 -9.32
N THR A 25 -10.85 -11.88 -10.29
CA THR A 25 -10.04 -11.74 -11.51
C THR A 25 -8.62 -11.29 -11.17
N CYS A 26 -8.46 -10.27 -10.32
CA CYS A 26 -7.15 -9.82 -9.87
C CYS A 26 -6.37 -10.92 -9.15
N SER A 27 -7.06 -11.74 -8.33
CA SER A 27 -6.47 -12.88 -7.64
C SER A 27 -5.97 -13.95 -8.62
N SER A 28 -6.67 -14.14 -9.74
CA SER A 28 -6.24 -15.05 -10.79
C SER A 28 -4.96 -14.55 -11.50
N LEU A 29 -4.88 -13.24 -11.79
CA LEU A 29 -3.67 -12.61 -12.33
C LEU A 29 -2.50 -12.69 -11.33
N ALA A 30 -2.77 -12.47 -10.04
CA ALA A 30 -1.77 -12.61 -8.99
C ALA A 30 -1.24 -14.04 -8.90
N LYS A 31 -2.11 -15.05 -9.09
CA LYS A 31 -1.70 -16.45 -9.15
C LYS A 31 -0.84 -16.73 -10.39
N GLU A 32 -1.21 -16.20 -11.54
CA GLU A 32 -0.43 -16.33 -12.77
C GLU A 32 0.96 -15.68 -12.63
N CYS A 33 1.04 -14.52 -11.98
CA CYS A 33 2.27 -13.80 -11.70
C CYS A 33 3.34 -14.68 -11.02
N GLN A 34 2.93 -15.70 -10.25
CA GLN A 34 3.88 -16.59 -9.57
C GLN A 34 4.74 -17.40 -10.54
N THR A 35 4.16 -17.81 -11.68
CA THR A 35 4.85 -18.61 -12.71
C THR A 35 5.17 -17.82 -13.97
N ASN A 36 4.52 -16.68 -14.18
CA ASN A 36 4.69 -15.81 -15.34
C ASN A 36 4.85 -14.35 -14.91
N THR A 37 6.08 -13.84 -14.86
CA THR A 37 6.36 -12.46 -14.41
C THR A 37 5.65 -11.39 -15.22
N THR A 38 5.31 -11.63 -16.50
CA THR A 38 4.62 -10.62 -17.32
C THR A 38 3.18 -10.37 -16.87
N ALA A 39 2.59 -11.26 -16.06
CA ALA A 39 1.28 -11.07 -15.46
C ALA A 39 1.31 -10.19 -14.19
N CYS A 40 2.49 -9.90 -13.62
CA CYS A 40 2.61 -9.22 -12.33
C CYS A 40 2.16 -7.75 -12.39
N ALA A 41 2.62 -6.98 -13.38
CA ALA A 41 2.20 -5.59 -13.55
C ALA A 41 0.67 -5.48 -13.75
N ALA A 42 0.08 -6.37 -14.55
CA ALA A 42 -1.37 -6.42 -14.75
C ALA A 42 -2.13 -6.80 -13.46
N ALA A 43 -1.57 -7.70 -12.66
CA ALA A 43 -2.12 -8.06 -11.36
C ALA A 43 -2.09 -6.87 -10.39
N ASP A 44 -0.97 -6.16 -10.29
CA ASP A 44 -0.84 -4.99 -9.41
C ASP A 44 -1.83 -3.90 -9.84
N GLU A 45 -1.85 -3.55 -11.12
CA GLU A 45 -2.79 -2.57 -11.67
C GLU A 45 -4.25 -2.94 -11.38
N CYS A 46 -4.61 -4.23 -11.52
CA CYS A 46 -5.95 -4.72 -11.20
C CYS A 46 -6.30 -4.48 -9.72
N THR A 47 -5.42 -4.84 -8.80
CA THR A 47 -5.66 -4.64 -7.36
C THR A 47 -5.67 -3.16 -6.98
N ALA A 48 -4.81 -2.35 -7.58
CA ALA A 48 -4.78 -0.91 -7.40
C ALA A 48 -6.12 -0.27 -7.81
N LYS A 49 -6.71 -0.69 -8.92
CA LYS A 49 -8.04 -0.23 -9.36
C LYS A 49 -9.13 -0.59 -8.35
N VAL A 50 -9.12 -1.80 -7.78
CA VAL A 50 -10.08 -2.19 -6.73
C VAL A 50 -9.94 -1.27 -5.50
N ARG A 51 -8.71 -1.02 -5.05
CA ARG A 51 -8.43 -0.10 -3.92
C ARG A 51 -8.93 1.32 -4.21
N VAL A 52 -8.57 1.88 -5.37
CA VAL A 52 -9.00 3.23 -5.77
C VAL A 52 -10.52 3.33 -5.87
N SER A 53 -11.18 2.33 -6.45
CA SER A 53 -12.65 2.29 -6.55
C SER A 53 -13.32 2.26 -5.18
N MET A 54 -12.76 1.53 -4.22
CA MET A 54 -13.28 1.46 -2.85
C MET A 54 -13.20 2.82 -2.13
N LEU A 55 -12.16 3.61 -2.40
CA LEU A 55 -11.94 4.90 -1.76
C LEU A 55 -12.58 6.08 -2.52
N LYS A 56 -13.05 5.86 -3.75
CA LYS A 56 -13.51 6.94 -4.65
C LYS A 56 -14.62 7.82 -4.04
N ASN A 57 -15.56 7.20 -3.33
CA ASN A 57 -16.74 7.89 -2.81
C ASN A 57 -16.52 8.42 -1.39
N VAL A 58 -15.48 7.95 -0.70
CA VAL A 58 -15.26 8.17 0.72
C VAL A 58 -13.92 8.86 0.91
N LYS A 59 -13.96 10.14 1.29
CA LYS A 59 -12.80 11.02 1.45
C LYS A 59 -12.02 10.72 2.74
N VAL A 60 -11.65 9.47 2.95
CA VAL A 60 -10.85 9.02 4.10
C VAL A 60 -9.40 8.82 3.74
N ASN A 61 -8.53 8.90 4.74
CA ASN A 61 -7.12 8.58 4.60
C ASN A 61 -6.96 7.05 4.38
N PRO A 62 -6.29 6.58 3.31
CA PRO A 62 -6.05 5.15 3.11
C PRO A 62 -5.19 4.52 4.22
N TYR A 63 -4.41 5.31 4.94
CA TYR A 63 -3.57 4.83 6.05
C TYR A 63 -4.29 4.90 7.41
N ASP A 64 -5.42 5.61 7.50
CA ASP A 64 -6.27 5.67 8.69
C ASP A 64 -7.72 6.01 8.31
N ILE A 65 -8.60 5.01 8.33
CA ILE A 65 -10.03 5.17 7.99
C ILE A 65 -10.76 6.21 8.86
N ARG A 66 -10.21 6.59 10.02
CA ARG A 66 -10.80 7.58 10.94
C ARG A 66 -10.50 9.01 10.50
N GLU A 67 -9.47 9.21 9.67
CA GLU A 67 -9.04 10.51 9.19
C GLU A 67 -9.64 10.83 7.82
N LYS A 68 -9.79 12.12 7.53
CA LYS A 68 -10.22 12.59 6.21
C LYS A 68 -9.01 12.86 5.33
N CYS A 69 -9.08 12.49 4.06
CA CYS A 69 -8.11 12.89 3.05
C CYS A 69 -8.84 13.33 1.77
N THR A 70 -8.51 14.54 1.29
CA THR A 70 -8.97 15.04 -0.02
C THR A 70 -7.92 14.87 -1.12
N ALA A 71 -6.69 14.53 -0.75
CA ALA A 71 -5.59 14.20 -1.64
C ALA A 71 -5.50 12.67 -1.85
N SER A 72 -4.43 12.18 -2.46
CA SER A 72 -4.20 10.75 -2.69
C SER A 72 -2.79 10.31 -2.31
N GLY A 73 -2.64 9.05 -1.91
CA GLY A 73 -1.33 8.48 -1.61
C GLY A 73 -0.61 9.18 -0.46
N VAL A 74 0.68 9.49 -0.64
CA VAL A 74 1.52 10.15 0.38
C VAL A 74 1.01 11.55 0.75
N ASP A 75 0.19 12.17 -0.11
CA ASP A 75 -0.40 13.48 0.18
C ASP A 75 -1.50 13.40 1.26
N CYS A 76 -1.90 12.19 1.67
CA CYS A 76 -2.75 11.98 2.84
C CYS A 76 -1.96 11.95 4.17
N ILE A 77 -0.64 12.16 4.14
CA ILE A 77 0.20 12.19 5.33
C ILE A 77 0.63 13.65 5.60
N ASP A 78 -0.03 14.29 6.56
CA ASP A 78 0.06 15.75 6.78
C ASP A 78 1.49 16.28 7.03
N ASN A 79 2.37 15.47 7.60
CA ASN A 79 3.70 15.93 8.05
C ASN A 79 4.78 15.86 6.98
N ILE A 80 4.49 15.34 5.77
CA ILE A 80 5.52 15.19 4.73
C ILE A 80 6.13 16.53 4.30
N PRO A 81 5.35 17.62 4.07
CA PRO A 81 5.93 18.91 3.72
C PRO A 81 6.92 19.43 4.75
N THR A 82 6.61 19.28 6.04
CA THR A 82 7.50 19.69 7.15
C THR A 82 8.78 18.85 7.18
N ILE A 83 8.67 17.53 6.99
CA ILE A 83 9.83 16.64 6.91
C ILE A 83 10.70 16.99 5.71
N THR A 84 10.08 17.19 4.53
CA THR A 84 10.77 17.61 3.30
C THR A 84 11.54 18.90 3.53
N GLN A 85 10.91 19.90 4.14
CA GLN A 85 11.57 21.18 4.40
C GLN A 85 12.77 21.00 5.34
N TYR A 86 12.59 20.28 6.44
CA TYR A 86 13.65 20.06 7.44
C TYR A 86 14.85 19.31 6.85
N LEU A 87 14.63 18.19 6.17
CA LEU A 87 15.70 17.36 5.61
C LEU A 87 16.41 18.01 4.41
N ASN A 88 15.81 19.04 3.81
CA ASN A 88 16.44 19.85 2.77
C ASN A 88 17.09 21.15 3.29
N MET A 89 17.12 21.39 4.60
CA MET A 89 17.87 22.52 5.15
C MET A 89 19.38 22.29 5.00
N PRO A 90 20.16 23.26 4.48
CA PRO A 90 21.61 23.09 4.29
C PRO A 90 22.35 22.71 5.57
N GLY A 91 21.96 23.28 6.72
CA GLY A 91 22.55 22.94 8.01
C GLY A 91 22.29 21.49 8.43
N VAL A 92 21.09 20.97 8.16
CA VAL A 92 20.73 19.57 8.43
C VAL A 92 21.51 18.64 7.50
N GLN A 93 21.54 18.93 6.20
CA GLN A 93 22.30 18.12 5.24
C GLN A 93 23.80 18.10 5.52
N SER A 94 24.38 19.26 5.83
CA SER A 94 25.78 19.38 6.24
C SER A 94 26.08 18.56 7.49
N LYS A 95 25.17 18.57 8.48
CA LYS A 95 25.33 17.79 9.71
C LYS A 95 25.24 16.28 9.47
N LEU A 96 24.42 15.85 8.51
CA LEU A 96 24.27 14.45 8.10
C LEU A 96 25.33 14.00 7.09
N GLY A 97 26.13 14.91 6.54
CA GLY A 97 27.14 14.59 5.52
C GLY A 97 26.55 14.22 4.16
N VAL A 98 25.36 14.73 3.83
CA VAL A 98 24.68 14.45 2.55
C VAL A 98 24.60 15.72 1.70
N ASN A 99 24.51 15.55 0.38
CA ASN A 99 24.30 16.64 -0.57
C ASN A 99 23.37 16.17 -1.70
N LYS A 100 22.10 15.95 -1.36
CA LYS A 100 21.05 15.50 -2.27
C LYS A 100 19.72 16.05 -1.80
N THR A 101 18.84 16.43 -2.73
CA THR A 101 17.45 16.75 -2.41
C THR A 101 16.76 15.51 -1.84
N TRP A 102 16.29 15.62 -0.61
CA TRP A 102 15.47 14.60 0.02
C TRP A 102 14.07 14.61 -0.58
N GLU A 103 13.57 13.43 -0.90
CA GLU A 103 12.22 13.13 -1.35
C GLU A 103 11.72 11.91 -0.57
N MET A 104 10.42 11.84 -0.30
CA MET A 104 9.83 10.71 0.46
C MET A 104 9.86 9.41 -0.34
N VAL A 105 9.50 9.47 -1.61
CA VAL A 105 9.45 8.31 -2.51
C VAL A 105 10.20 8.66 -3.78
N ASN A 106 11.12 7.79 -4.19
CA ASN A 106 11.69 7.84 -5.52
C ASN A 106 10.79 7.06 -6.49
N LEU A 107 10.09 7.78 -7.37
CA LEU A 107 9.11 7.16 -8.27
C LEU A 107 9.74 6.26 -9.34
N THR A 108 10.99 6.51 -9.72
CA THR A 108 11.72 5.64 -10.65
C THR A 108 11.95 4.27 -10.03
N VAL A 109 12.50 4.23 -8.82
CA VAL A 109 12.69 2.97 -8.08
C VAL A 109 11.34 2.29 -7.84
N ASN A 110 10.30 3.05 -7.46
CA ASN A 110 8.97 2.47 -7.27
C ASN A 110 8.43 1.78 -8.53
N GLN A 111 8.59 2.40 -9.71
CA GLN A 111 8.18 1.81 -11.00
C GLN A 111 9.00 0.58 -11.37
N GLU A 112 10.30 0.57 -11.08
CA GLU A 112 11.17 -0.59 -11.35
C GLU A 112 10.76 -1.86 -10.56
N PHE A 113 10.01 -1.69 -9.47
CA PHE A 113 9.47 -2.78 -8.65
C PHE A 113 8.07 -3.27 -9.08
N GLU A 114 7.47 -2.77 -10.17
CA GLU A 114 6.09 -3.12 -10.57
C GLU A 114 5.85 -4.65 -10.71
N ASN A 115 6.87 -5.40 -11.14
CA ASN A 115 6.79 -6.84 -11.33
C ASN A 115 7.08 -7.65 -10.07
N ASP A 116 7.51 -6.98 -9.00
CA ASP A 116 7.86 -7.56 -7.71
C ASP A 116 6.67 -7.59 -6.75
N VAL A 117 5.85 -6.53 -6.76
CA VAL A 117 4.75 -6.29 -5.80
C VAL A 117 3.81 -7.50 -5.63
N MET A 118 3.54 -8.21 -6.73
CA MET A 118 2.57 -9.32 -6.74
C MET A 118 3.23 -10.70 -6.58
N LYS A 119 4.55 -10.79 -6.39
CA LYS A 119 5.24 -12.04 -6.12
C LYS A 119 4.97 -12.51 -4.69
N ASN A 120 4.84 -13.83 -4.53
CA ASN A 120 4.58 -14.44 -3.24
C ASN A 120 5.88 -14.58 -2.44
N TYR A 121 6.07 -13.71 -1.44
CA TYR A 121 7.16 -13.79 -0.49
C TYR A 121 6.82 -14.52 0.81
N VAL A 122 5.55 -14.90 1.02
CA VAL A 122 5.10 -15.57 2.25
C VAL A 122 5.76 -16.95 2.41
N SER A 123 6.17 -17.59 1.32
CA SER A 123 6.86 -18.88 1.36
C SER A 123 8.22 -18.86 2.07
N PHE A 124 8.82 -17.69 2.27
CA PHE A 124 10.08 -17.56 3.03
C PHE A 124 9.88 -17.53 4.55
N VAL A 125 8.67 -17.23 5.03
CA VAL A 125 8.39 -17.12 6.47
C VAL A 125 8.63 -18.44 7.20
N PRO A 126 8.18 -19.62 6.72
CA PRO A 126 8.48 -20.91 7.37
C PRO A 126 9.98 -21.16 7.53
N ASP A 127 10.79 -20.85 6.51
CA ASP A 127 12.24 -21.04 6.57
C ASP A 127 12.89 -20.15 7.62
N VAL A 128 12.44 -18.89 7.72
CA VAL A 128 12.90 -17.96 8.78
C VAL A 128 12.59 -18.51 10.17
N LEU A 129 11.36 -19.00 10.37
CA LEU A 129 10.93 -19.56 11.66
C LEU A 129 11.69 -20.86 12.02
N ALA A 130 12.02 -21.69 11.03
CA ALA A 130 12.79 -22.92 11.23
C ALA A 130 14.23 -22.69 11.71
N HIS A 131 14.74 -21.47 11.56
CA HIS A 131 16.06 -21.05 12.07
C HIS A 131 15.96 -20.34 13.44
N ASP A 132 14.91 -20.61 14.21
CA ASP A 132 14.67 -20.05 15.55
C ASP A 132 14.62 -18.51 15.60
N VAL A 133 14.32 -17.86 14.46
CA VAL A 133 14.12 -16.42 14.40
C VAL A 133 12.73 -16.08 14.93
N ARG A 134 12.68 -15.30 16.01
CA ARG A 134 11.41 -14.79 16.56
C ARG A 134 10.83 -13.71 15.64
N VAL A 135 9.61 -13.94 15.15
CA VAL A 135 8.88 -13.00 14.27
C VAL A 135 7.66 -12.43 15.00
N MET A 136 7.40 -11.13 14.82
CA MET A 136 6.19 -10.45 15.28
C MET A 136 5.50 -9.79 14.08
N ILE A 137 4.25 -10.17 13.82
CA ILE A 137 3.39 -9.53 12.82
C ILE A 137 2.37 -8.71 13.60
N TYR A 138 2.33 -7.40 13.38
CA TYR A 138 1.38 -6.49 13.99
C TYR A 138 0.72 -5.63 12.91
N ALA A 139 -0.56 -5.34 13.07
CA ALA A 139 -1.34 -4.52 12.16
C ALA A 139 -2.27 -3.60 12.96
N GLY A 140 -2.41 -2.35 12.53
CA GLY A 140 -3.38 -1.42 13.09
C GLY A 140 -4.78 -1.73 12.58
N ASP A 141 -5.79 -1.56 13.44
CA ASP A 141 -7.17 -1.87 13.09
C ASP A 141 -7.81 -0.86 12.13
N ALA A 142 -7.20 0.31 11.95
CA ALA A 142 -7.70 1.41 11.11
C ALA A 142 -7.01 1.57 9.73
N ASP A 143 -6.00 0.75 9.39
CA ASP A 143 -5.28 0.84 8.11
C ASP A 143 -6.05 0.12 6.98
N LEU A 144 -6.23 0.80 5.84
CA LEU A 144 -6.88 0.23 4.65
C LEU A 144 -5.89 -0.32 3.62
N MET A 145 -4.62 0.09 3.66
CA MET A 145 -3.60 -0.35 2.70
C MET A 145 -3.05 -1.73 3.05
N CYS A 146 -2.72 -1.96 4.32
CA CYS A 146 -2.23 -3.23 4.86
C CYS A 146 -3.08 -3.68 6.06
N ASN A 147 -4.38 -3.85 5.79
CA ASN A 147 -5.38 -4.11 6.83
C ASN A 147 -5.11 -5.39 7.65
N TRP A 148 -5.63 -5.45 8.88
CA TRP A 148 -5.42 -6.54 9.84
C TRP A 148 -6.18 -7.85 9.53
N ILE A 149 -6.98 -7.88 8.45
CA ILE A 149 -7.82 -9.02 8.01
C ILE A 149 -7.29 -9.57 6.69
#